data_AF-A0A1I7ADE0-F1
#
_entry.id   AF-A0A1I7ADE0-F1
#
_cell.length_a   1.000
_cell.length_b   1.000
_cell.length_c   1.000
_cell.angle_alpha   90.00
_cell.angle_beta   90.00
_cell.angle_gamma   90.00
#
_symmetry.space_group_name_H-M   'P 1'
#
loop_
_entity.id
_entity.type
_entity.pdbx_description
1 polymer ?
#
loop_
_entity_poly.entity_id
_entity_poly.type
_entity_poly.pdbx_seq_one_letter_code
_entity_poly.pdbx_strand_id
1 'polypeptide(L)'
;MSRVLLALAQPAGWPHELREYLDVHCDLFVKWQAGTGEVRTATYDAAIYGLIDLLQAYAMVGWHCTRLTEDEIAHVQHGGMQLPDGAMLRRRVERLMQAGSLTKDIALQLLQTNQADDSNRAGMIWFCFFSPRLAGESGIGRFFRHWGGEALYNSHESDPQMSSVLQRIGVPCLVEAEVPIVSIGRHGGLAFKVVRSFLMNRGLPISERTEHEDRIRRPLEADCVRRVIRFSERDFSDLTGCTGWHSPLC
;
A
#
# COMPACT_ATOMS: atom_id res chain seq x y z
N MET A 1 -3.89 20.05 9.66
CA MET A 1 -5.25 19.73 10.15
C MET A 1 -5.32 18.23 10.38
N SER A 2 -5.85 17.76 11.51
CA SER A 2 -5.99 16.32 11.76
C SER A 2 -6.99 15.73 10.76
N ARG A 3 -6.58 14.71 10.00
CA ARG A 3 -7.47 13.99 9.08
C ARG A 3 -8.37 13.06 9.90
N VAL A 4 -9.61 12.85 9.46
CA VAL A 4 -10.50 11.86 10.10
C VAL A 4 -10.14 10.48 9.54
N LEU A 5 -9.68 9.58 10.40
CA LEU A 5 -9.23 8.24 10.00
C LEU A 5 -10.39 7.26 9.91
N LEU A 6 -10.45 6.54 8.80
CA LEU A 6 -11.36 5.42 8.58
C LEU A 6 -10.61 4.10 8.83
N ALA A 7 -10.91 3.45 9.96
CA ALA A 7 -10.38 2.13 10.27
C ALA A 7 -11.22 1.05 9.59
N LEU A 8 -10.83 0.60 8.39
CA LEU A 8 -11.60 -0.40 7.61
C LEU A 8 -11.92 -1.69 8.39
N ALA A 9 -10.97 -2.16 9.20
CA ALA A 9 -11.13 -3.37 10.00
C ALA A 9 -12.03 -3.21 11.24
N GLN A 10 -12.53 -2.00 11.54
CA GLN A 10 -13.33 -1.71 12.74
C GLN A 10 -14.62 -0.95 12.40
N PRO A 11 -15.62 -1.60 11.75
CA PRO A 11 -16.87 -0.95 11.35
C PRO A 11 -17.64 -0.28 12.49
N ALA A 12 -17.53 -0.81 13.72
CA ALA A 12 -18.16 -0.22 14.89
C ALA A 12 -17.65 1.20 15.22
N GLY A 13 -16.41 1.52 14.83
CA GLY A 13 -15.77 2.82 15.05
C GLY A 13 -15.93 3.81 13.89
N TRP A 14 -16.71 3.47 12.87
CA TRP A 14 -16.83 4.34 11.69
C TRP A 14 -17.55 5.66 11.99
N PRO A 15 -17.18 6.75 11.30
CA PRO A 15 -17.84 8.05 11.40
C PRO A 15 -19.36 7.94 11.26
N HIS A 16 -20.10 8.79 12.00
CA HIS A 16 -21.56 8.77 12.02
C HIS A 16 -22.16 8.87 10.61
N GLU A 17 -21.70 9.84 9.82
CA GLU A 17 -22.17 10.08 8.45
C GLU A 17 -22.02 8.84 7.55
N LEU A 18 -20.90 8.12 7.69
CA LEU A 18 -20.69 6.86 6.95
C LEU A 18 -21.66 5.77 7.39
N ARG A 19 -21.86 5.60 8.71
CA ARG A 19 -22.78 4.59 9.23
C ARG A 19 -24.23 4.89 8.83
N GLU A 20 -24.65 6.14 8.95
CA GLU A 20 -25.97 6.59 8.52
C GLU A 20 -26.20 6.35 7.03
N TYR A 21 -25.21 6.69 6.18
CA TYR A 21 -25.29 6.42 4.75
C TYR A 21 -25.48 4.93 4.44
N LEU A 22 -24.70 4.07 5.10
CA LEU A 22 -24.77 2.62 4.92
C LEU A 22 -26.09 2.03 5.45
N ASP A 23 -26.61 2.56 6.56
CA ASP A 23 -27.87 2.13 7.15
C ASP A 23 -29.06 2.47 6.24
N VAL A 24 -29.09 3.68 5.66
CA VAL A 24 -30.11 4.10 4.68
C VAL A 24 -30.12 3.20 3.45
N HIS A 25 -28.95 2.74 3.00
CA HIS A 25 -28.82 1.88 1.82
C HIS A 25 -28.70 0.39 2.16
N CYS A 26 -28.92 -0.01 3.41
CA CYS A 26 -28.66 -1.38 3.88
C CYS A 26 -29.47 -2.42 3.08
N ASP A 27 -30.78 -2.22 2.94
CA ASP A 27 -31.65 -3.16 2.22
C ASP A 27 -31.24 -3.32 0.75
N LEU A 28 -30.78 -2.23 0.13
CA LEU A 28 -30.28 -2.24 -1.24
C LEU A 28 -29.01 -3.10 -1.36
N PHE A 29 -28.04 -2.90 -0.46
CA PHE A 29 -26.79 -3.66 -0.46
C PHE A 29 -27.01 -5.14 -0.12
N VAL A 30 -27.91 -5.46 0.82
CA VAL A 30 -28.28 -6.85 1.16
C VAL A 30 -28.88 -7.57 -0.04
N LYS A 31 -29.87 -6.96 -0.70
CA LYS A 31 -30.53 -7.54 -1.89
C LYS A 31 -29.55 -7.76 -3.02
N TRP A 32 -28.70 -6.78 -3.29
CA TRP A 32 -27.65 -6.88 -4.29
C TRP A 32 -26.66 -8.01 -4.00
N GLN A 33 -26.12 -8.09 -2.77
CA GLN A 33 -25.17 -9.14 -2.39
C GLN A 33 -25.78 -10.54 -2.44
N ALA A 34 -27.05 -10.68 -2.02
CA ALA A 34 -27.75 -11.96 -2.06
C ALA A 34 -28.19 -12.38 -3.48
N GLY A 35 -28.14 -11.47 -4.46
CA GLY A 35 -28.74 -11.69 -5.78
C GLY A 35 -30.26 -11.88 -5.71
N THR A 36 -30.92 -11.29 -4.71
CA THR A 36 -32.35 -11.47 -4.45
C THR A 36 -33.13 -10.18 -4.65
N GLY A 37 -34.36 -10.32 -5.17
CA GLY A 37 -35.25 -9.19 -5.44
C GLY A 37 -34.89 -8.38 -6.68
N GLU A 38 -35.81 -7.51 -7.11
CA GLU A 38 -35.59 -6.59 -8.23
C GLU A 38 -34.83 -5.35 -7.74
N VAL A 39 -33.50 -5.41 -7.75
CA VAL A 39 -32.65 -4.23 -7.60
C VAL A 39 -32.26 -3.72 -8.99
N ARG A 40 -32.69 -2.51 -9.35
CA ARG A 40 -32.21 -1.86 -10.57
C ARG A 40 -30.73 -1.53 -10.43
N THR A 41 -29.92 -1.94 -11.39
CA THR A 41 -28.48 -1.64 -11.45
C THR A 41 -28.19 -0.15 -11.24
N ALA A 42 -28.95 0.74 -11.90
CA ALA A 42 -28.79 2.18 -11.75
C ALA A 42 -28.99 2.69 -10.31
N THR A 43 -29.87 2.06 -9.52
CA THR A 43 -30.07 2.43 -8.11
C THR A 43 -28.87 2.00 -7.26
N TYR A 44 -28.35 0.78 -7.48
CA TYR A 44 -27.16 0.30 -6.79
C TYR A 44 -25.92 1.16 -7.15
N ASP A 45 -25.73 1.45 -8.43
CA ASP A 45 -24.63 2.29 -8.91
C ASP A 45 -24.68 3.69 -8.28
N ALA A 46 -25.87 4.31 -8.20
CA ALA A 46 -26.03 5.61 -7.55
C ALA A 46 -25.62 5.57 -6.06
N ALA A 47 -25.99 4.51 -5.32
CA ALA A 47 -25.58 4.33 -3.94
C ALA A 47 -24.06 4.10 -3.79
N ILE A 48 -23.45 3.36 -4.73
CA ILE A 48 -22.00 3.17 -4.73
C ILE A 48 -21.27 4.48 -5.06
N TYR A 49 -21.74 5.26 -6.03
CA TYR A 49 -21.13 6.55 -6.35
C TYR A 49 -21.26 7.55 -5.20
N GLY A 50 -22.42 7.60 -4.54
CA GLY A 50 -22.59 8.44 -3.34
C GLY A 50 -21.67 8.01 -2.20
N LEU A 51 -21.46 6.69 -2.01
CA LEU A 51 -20.48 6.19 -1.05
C LEU A 51 -19.04 6.56 -1.43
N ILE A 52 -18.66 6.42 -2.70
CA ILE A 52 -17.33 6.82 -3.20
C ILE A 52 -17.06 8.29 -2.88
N ASP A 53 -18.06 9.14 -3.08
CA ASP A 53 -17.97 10.58 -2.83
C ASP A 53 -17.88 10.90 -1.34
N LEU A 54 -18.69 10.25 -0.51
CA LEU A 54 -18.64 10.39 0.95
C LEU A 54 -17.27 9.99 1.50
N LEU A 55 -16.67 8.93 0.96
CA LEU A 55 -15.38 8.43 1.43
C LEU A 55 -14.21 9.40 1.17
N GLN A 56 -14.35 10.35 0.24
CA GLN A 56 -13.26 11.29 -0.10
C GLN A 56 -12.85 12.21 1.06
N ALA A 57 -13.71 12.39 2.07
CA ALA A 57 -13.45 13.24 3.23
C ALA A 57 -12.52 12.59 4.28
N TYR A 58 -12.26 11.28 4.17
CA TYR A 58 -11.50 10.52 5.16
C TYR A 58 -10.09 10.15 4.67
N ALA A 59 -9.26 9.72 5.61
CA ALA A 59 -7.96 9.10 5.33
C ALA A 59 -7.92 7.68 5.92
N MET A 60 -7.02 6.84 5.42
CA MET A 60 -6.78 5.51 5.95
C MET A 60 -5.33 5.37 6.39
N VAL A 61 -5.09 4.61 7.45
CA VAL A 61 -3.72 4.18 7.76
C VAL A 61 -3.34 3.08 6.77
N GLY A 62 -2.26 3.31 6.03
CA GLY A 62 -1.70 2.36 5.09
C GLY A 62 -0.23 2.07 5.38
N TRP A 63 0.23 0.91 4.91
CA TRP A 63 1.61 0.47 5.05
C TRP A 63 2.23 0.25 3.68
N HIS A 64 3.32 0.96 3.40
CA HIS A 64 4.16 0.73 2.24
C HIS A 64 5.37 -0.13 2.64
N CYS A 65 5.46 -1.33 2.05
CA CYS A 65 6.53 -2.28 2.31
C CYS A 65 7.70 -2.00 1.36
N THR A 66 8.91 -1.82 1.88
CA THR A 66 10.07 -1.44 1.06
C THR A 66 11.39 -1.75 1.76
N ARG A 67 12.51 -1.55 1.04
CA ARG A 67 13.87 -1.58 1.57
C ARG A 67 14.54 -0.26 1.24
N LEU A 68 15.04 0.44 2.25
CA LEU A 68 15.53 1.82 2.16
C LEU A 68 16.92 1.96 2.77
N THR A 69 17.75 2.85 2.21
CA THR A 69 18.97 3.33 2.87
C THR A 69 18.65 4.34 3.96
N GLU A 70 19.60 4.67 4.83
CA GLU A 70 19.39 5.70 5.86
C GLU A 70 19.06 7.08 5.26
N ASP A 71 19.70 7.45 4.15
CA ASP A 71 19.39 8.69 3.43
C ASP A 71 17.96 8.67 2.86
N GLU A 72 17.50 7.52 2.37
CA GLU A 72 16.14 7.35 1.87
C GLU A 72 15.10 7.38 2.98
N ILE A 73 15.40 6.80 4.15
CA ILE A 73 14.58 6.89 5.36
C ILE A 73 14.43 8.35 5.78
N ALA A 74 15.54 9.08 5.88
CA ALA A 74 15.53 10.50 6.22
C ALA A 74 14.74 11.32 5.19
N HIS A 75 14.88 11.02 3.90
CA HIS A 75 14.11 11.68 2.84
C HIS A 75 12.60 11.44 3.01
N VAL A 76 12.18 10.20 3.27
CA VAL A 76 10.76 9.86 3.50
C VAL A 76 10.20 10.58 4.73
N GLN A 77 10.96 10.65 5.81
CA GLN A 77 10.54 11.29 7.06
C GLN A 77 10.37 12.81 6.93
N HIS A 78 11.26 13.48 6.19
CA HIS A 78 11.25 14.96 6.11
C HIS A 78 10.52 15.50 4.88
N GLY A 79 10.57 14.77 3.77
CA GLY A 79 10.06 15.19 2.46
C GLY A 79 8.88 14.38 1.95
N GLY A 80 8.41 13.37 2.70
CA GLY A 80 7.35 12.48 2.27
C GLY A 80 7.79 11.52 1.16
N MET A 81 6.82 10.96 0.43
CA MET A 81 7.07 9.96 -0.60
C MET A 81 6.89 10.54 -2.00
N GLN A 82 7.95 10.46 -2.80
CA GLN A 82 7.92 10.82 -4.22
C GLN A 82 7.36 9.66 -5.05
N LEU A 83 6.70 10.00 -6.17
CA LEU A 83 6.25 8.99 -7.12
C LEU A 83 7.45 8.28 -7.76
N PRO A 84 7.43 6.93 -7.83
CA PRO A 84 8.49 6.19 -8.50
C PRO A 84 8.45 6.42 -10.01
N ASP A 85 9.61 6.67 -10.60
CA ASP A 85 9.84 6.73 -12.04
C ASP A 85 11.33 6.42 -12.33
N GLY A 86 11.70 6.33 -13.61
CA GLY A 86 13.07 6.08 -14.04
C GLY A 86 14.05 7.17 -13.60
N ALA A 87 13.60 8.42 -13.48
CA ALA A 87 14.43 9.52 -13.00
C ALA A 87 14.76 9.38 -11.50
N MET A 88 13.79 8.98 -10.69
CA MET A 88 13.94 8.68 -9.27
C MET A 88 14.87 7.49 -9.08
N LEU A 89 14.65 6.38 -9.82
CA LEU A 89 15.54 5.23 -9.77
C LEU A 89 16.98 5.63 -10.13
N ARG A 90 17.17 6.42 -11.19
CA ARG A 90 18.49 6.91 -11.59
C ARG A 90 19.18 7.69 -10.47
N ARG A 91 18.50 8.66 -9.87
CA ARG A 91 19.06 9.45 -8.75
C ARG A 91 19.45 8.55 -7.57
N ARG A 92 18.65 7.53 -7.27
CA ARG A 92 18.92 6.58 -6.19
C ARG A 92 20.17 5.74 -6.47
N VAL A 93 20.31 5.21 -7.68
CA VAL A 93 21.50 4.44 -8.09
C VAL A 93 22.76 5.31 -8.11
N GLU A 94 22.67 6.53 -8.63
CA GLU A 94 23.81 7.48 -8.67
C GLU A 94 24.29 7.84 -7.27
N ARG A 95 23.38 8.05 -6.30
CA ARG A 95 23.75 8.28 -4.90
C ARG A 95 24.49 7.09 -4.30
N LEU A 96 24.03 5.86 -4.56
CA LEU A 96 24.71 4.66 -4.09
C LEU A 96 26.11 4.50 -4.71
N MET A 97 26.29 4.86 -5.98
CA MET A 97 27.62 4.90 -6.61
C MET A 97 28.53 5.94 -5.95
N GLN A 98 28.02 7.16 -5.73
CA GLN A 98 28.79 8.25 -5.10
C GLN A 98 29.20 7.90 -3.67
N ALA A 99 28.35 7.18 -2.93
CA ALA A 99 28.64 6.65 -1.60
C ALA A 99 29.57 5.42 -1.61
N GLY A 100 30.01 4.94 -2.78
CA GLY A 100 30.86 3.75 -2.89
C GLY A 100 30.14 2.43 -2.57
N SER A 101 28.82 2.45 -2.42
CA SER A 101 28.00 1.27 -2.11
C SER A 101 27.73 0.39 -3.35
N LEU A 102 27.89 0.96 -4.55
CA LEU A 102 27.79 0.25 -5.82
C LEU A 102 29.03 0.50 -6.68
N THR A 103 29.50 -0.57 -7.34
CA THR A 103 30.47 -0.43 -8.43
C THR A 103 29.79 0.16 -9.67
N LYS A 104 30.60 0.76 -10.55
CA LYS A 104 30.11 1.34 -11.81
C LYS A 104 29.38 0.31 -12.67
N ASP A 105 29.91 -0.91 -12.78
CA ASP A 105 29.35 -1.94 -13.64
C ASP A 105 27.97 -2.40 -13.15
N ILE A 106 27.83 -2.62 -11.84
CA ILE A 106 26.54 -2.98 -11.23
C ILE A 106 25.53 -1.86 -11.42
N ALA A 107 25.92 -0.61 -11.16
CA ALA A 107 25.02 0.51 -11.33
C ALA A 107 24.56 0.68 -12.79
N LEU A 108 25.45 0.50 -13.77
CA LEU A 108 25.08 0.50 -15.19
C LEU A 108 24.07 -0.61 -15.50
N GLN A 109 24.27 -1.82 -14.98
CA GLN A 109 23.34 -2.93 -15.17
C GLN A 109 21.96 -2.65 -14.57
N LEU A 110 21.88 -2.04 -13.38
CA LEU A 110 20.61 -1.64 -12.76
C LEU A 110 19.87 -0.58 -13.59
N LEU A 111 20.61 0.40 -14.15
CA LEU A 111 20.03 1.46 -14.96
C LEU A 111 19.60 0.99 -16.36
N GLN A 112 20.27 -0.01 -16.92
CA GLN A 112 19.94 -0.58 -18.22
C GLN A 112 18.76 -1.55 -18.15
N THR A 113 18.66 -2.32 -17.07
CA THR A 113 17.65 -3.38 -16.93
C THR A 113 16.76 -3.07 -15.73
N ASN A 114 15.64 -2.40 -15.98
CA ASN A 114 14.59 -2.14 -14.99
C ASN A 114 13.26 -1.83 -15.69
N GLN A 115 12.21 -1.70 -14.88
CA GLN A 115 10.81 -1.46 -15.24
C GLN A 115 10.29 -0.16 -14.59
N ALA A 116 11.17 0.78 -14.25
CA ALA A 116 10.79 1.97 -13.49
C ALA A 116 9.88 2.93 -14.25
N ASP A 117 9.94 2.93 -15.59
CA ASP A 117 9.08 3.73 -16.46
C ASP A 117 7.89 2.93 -17.04
N ASP A 118 7.71 1.66 -16.64
CA ASP A 118 6.58 0.86 -17.10
C ASP A 118 5.26 1.48 -16.62
N SER A 119 4.26 1.56 -17.51
CA SER A 119 3.01 2.28 -17.25
C SER A 119 2.16 1.75 -16.09
N ASN A 120 2.39 0.51 -15.67
CA ASN A 120 1.77 -0.12 -14.50
C ASN A 120 2.59 -0.01 -13.21
N ARG A 121 3.78 0.62 -13.26
CA ARG A 121 4.70 0.81 -12.13
C ARG A 121 4.97 2.29 -11.86
N ALA A 122 5.30 3.03 -12.90
CA ALA A 122 5.62 4.45 -12.84
C ALA A 122 4.44 5.25 -12.29
N GLY A 123 4.73 6.24 -11.44
CA GLY A 123 3.72 7.15 -10.92
C GLY A 123 2.80 6.56 -9.84
N MET A 124 3.14 5.41 -9.25
CA MET A 124 2.26 4.69 -8.32
C MET A 124 2.98 4.30 -7.02
N ILE A 125 2.51 4.83 -5.88
CA ILE A 125 2.95 4.38 -4.55
C ILE A 125 1.87 3.46 -3.99
N TRP A 126 2.20 2.20 -3.77
CA TRP A 126 1.28 1.17 -3.30
C TRP A 126 1.27 1.05 -1.78
N PHE A 127 0.09 0.86 -1.22
CA PHE A 127 -0.16 0.62 0.19
C PHE A 127 -1.07 -0.60 0.37
N CYS A 128 -0.82 -1.38 1.41
CA CYS A 128 -1.86 -2.21 2.02
C CYS A 128 -2.58 -1.37 3.08
N PHE A 129 -3.91 -1.48 3.17
CA PHE A 129 -4.76 -0.80 4.15
C PHE A 129 -5.30 -1.78 5.21
N PHE A 130 -4.48 -2.77 5.53
CA PHE A 130 -4.69 -3.80 6.54
C PHE A 130 -3.33 -4.20 7.12
N SER A 131 -3.33 -4.95 8.23
CA SER A 131 -2.08 -5.40 8.87
C SER A 131 -1.18 -6.16 7.88
N PRO A 132 0.08 -5.72 7.64
CA PRO A 132 0.97 -6.35 6.66
C PRO A 132 1.15 -7.87 6.85
N ARG A 133 1.05 -8.37 8.09
CA ARG A 133 1.04 -9.80 8.42
C ARG A 133 0.05 -10.62 7.58
N LEU A 134 -1.12 -10.06 7.25
CA LEU A 134 -2.15 -10.76 6.47
C LEU A 134 -1.73 -10.98 5.00
N ALA A 135 -0.83 -10.15 4.47
CA ALA A 135 -0.26 -10.35 3.14
C ALA A 135 0.73 -11.52 3.12
N GLY A 136 1.38 -11.80 4.26
CA GLY A 136 2.29 -12.92 4.45
C GLY A 136 3.59 -12.82 3.65
N GLU A 137 4.44 -13.83 3.79
CA GLU A 137 5.77 -13.88 3.17
C GLU A 137 5.71 -13.74 1.64
N SER A 138 4.74 -14.41 0.99
CA SER A 138 4.59 -14.36 -0.46
C SER A 138 4.11 -13.01 -0.97
N GLY A 139 3.33 -12.27 -0.17
CA GLY A 139 2.81 -10.96 -0.54
C GLY A 139 3.83 -9.84 -0.35
N ILE A 140 4.55 -9.83 0.77
CA ILE A 140 5.41 -8.69 1.13
C ILE A 140 6.90 -9.00 1.27
N GLY A 141 7.30 -10.27 1.30
CA GLY A 141 8.68 -10.67 1.60
C GLY A 141 9.71 -10.16 0.59
N ARG A 142 9.36 -10.09 -0.71
CA ARG A 142 10.26 -9.62 -1.77
C ARG A 142 10.61 -8.13 -1.62
N PHE A 143 9.65 -7.29 -1.22
CA PHE A 143 9.90 -5.87 -0.95
C PHE A 143 10.89 -5.63 0.19
N PHE A 144 10.94 -6.55 1.15
CA PHE A 144 11.89 -6.48 2.25
C PHE A 144 13.24 -7.10 1.90
N ARG A 145 13.31 -8.07 0.99
CA ARG A 145 14.58 -8.71 0.62
C ARG A 145 15.39 -7.87 -0.35
N HIS A 146 14.75 -7.22 -1.32
CA HIS A 146 15.48 -6.58 -2.41
C HIS A 146 15.21 -5.08 -2.48
N TRP A 147 16.29 -4.31 -2.52
CA TRP A 147 16.21 -2.87 -2.74
C TRP A 147 15.70 -2.52 -4.15
N GLY A 148 15.06 -1.37 -4.27
CA GLY A 148 14.58 -0.80 -5.54
C GLY A 148 13.12 -1.11 -5.89
N GLY A 149 12.43 -1.94 -5.09
CA GLY A 149 11.04 -2.32 -5.33
C GLY A 149 10.86 -3.18 -6.59
N GLU A 150 9.63 -3.60 -6.87
CA GLU A 150 9.32 -4.51 -7.98
C GLU A 150 9.84 -4.01 -9.33
N ALA A 151 9.82 -2.68 -9.53
CA ALA A 151 10.27 -2.06 -10.75
C ALA A 151 11.78 -2.27 -11.02
N LEU A 152 12.58 -2.58 -10.00
CA LEU A 152 13.98 -2.93 -10.19
C LEU A 152 14.21 -4.43 -10.01
N TYR A 153 13.85 -5.00 -8.86
CA TYR A 153 14.32 -6.34 -8.51
C TYR A 153 13.72 -7.45 -9.38
N ASN A 154 12.56 -7.25 -10.02
CA ASN A 154 11.93 -8.27 -10.87
C ASN A 154 12.87 -8.74 -12.00
N SER A 155 13.74 -7.85 -12.48
CA SER A 155 14.69 -8.18 -13.55
C SER A 155 15.99 -8.83 -13.05
N HIS A 156 16.21 -8.89 -11.74
CA HIS A 156 17.51 -9.20 -11.14
C HIS A 156 17.47 -10.28 -10.06
N GLU A 157 16.32 -10.55 -9.44
CA GLU A 157 16.25 -11.43 -8.26
C GLU A 157 16.65 -12.89 -8.52
N SER A 158 16.54 -13.34 -9.78
CA SER A 158 16.94 -14.68 -10.24
C SER A 158 18.43 -14.78 -10.57
N ASP A 159 19.12 -13.66 -10.74
CA ASP A 159 20.58 -13.60 -10.90
C ASP A 159 21.23 -13.61 -9.51
N PRO A 160 22.02 -14.64 -9.14
CA PRO A 160 22.57 -14.73 -7.78
C PRO A 160 23.46 -13.55 -7.38
N GLN A 161 24.22 -12.98 -8.33
CA GLN A 161 25.10 -11.85 -8.06
C GLN A 161 24.29 -10.59 -7.82
N MET A 162 23.34 -10.28 -8.70
CA MET A 162 22.51 -9.07 -8.59
C MET A 162 21.54 -9.15 -7.41
N SER A 163 20.93 -10.32 -7.20
CA SER A 163 20.07 -10.59 -6.05
C SER A 163 20.82 -10.36 -4.74
N SER A 164 22.06 -10.85 -4.62
CA SER A 164 22.90 -10.61 -3.44
C SER A 164 23.27 -9.14 -3.26
N VAL A 165 23.51 -8.39 -4.34
CA VAL A 165 23.75 -6.94 -4.24
C VAL A 165 22.51 -6.23 -3.72
N LEU A 166 21.34 -6.45 -4.32
CA LEU A 166 20.10 -5.78 -3.94
C LEU A 166 19.69 -6.08 -2.49
N GLN A 167 20.05 -7.26 -1.95
CA GLN A 167 19.83 -7.63 -0.56
C GLN A 167 20.71 -6.85 0.43
N ARG A 168 21.90 -6.43 0.02
CA ARG A 168 22.83 -5.68 0.89
C ARG A 168 22.55 -4.19 0.96
N ILE A 169 21.73 -3.66 0.05
CA ILE A 169 21.44 -2.22 0.00
C ILE A 169 20.30 -1.92 0.97
N GLY A 170 20.57 -1.05 1.95
CA GLY A 170 19.57 -0.58 2.89
C GLY A 170 19.04 -1.65 3.84
N VAL A 171 17.95 -1.31 4.52
CA VAL A 171 17.29 -2.16 5.52
C VAL A 171 15.80 -2.30 5.22
N PRO A 172 15.16 -3.44 5.54
CA PRO A 172 13.72 -3.56 5.41
C PRO A 172 12.99 -2.52 6.26
N CYS A 173 11.98 -1.89 5.68
CA CYS A 173 11.21 -0.82 6.28
C CYS A 173 9.71 -0.96 5.99
N LEU A 174 8.90 -0.58 6.97
CA LEU A 174 7.50 -0.24 6.77
C LEU A 174 7.36 1.28 6.86
N VAL A 175 6.79 1.91 5.84
CA VAL A 175 6.34 3.29 5.96
C VAL A 175 4.86 3.26 6.36
N GLU A 176 4.58 3.74 7.57
CA GLU A 176 3.21 3.89 8.07
C GLU A 176 2.73 5.30 7.73
N ALA A 177 1.61 5.40 7.02
CA ALA A 177 1.11 6.67 6.50
C ALA A 177 -0.40 6.84 6.68
N GLU A 178 -0.84 8.08 6.92
CA GLU A 178 -2.23 8.50 6.78
C GLU A 178 -2.48 8.91 5.32
N VAL A 179 -3.05 8.01 4.54
CA VAL A 179 -3.32 8.21 3.12
C VAL A 179 -4.71 8.82 2.93
N PRO A 180 -4.83 10.07 2.44
CA PRO A 180 -6.14 10.64 2.11
C PRO A 180 -6.83 9.81 1.03
N ILE A 181 -8.08 9.41 1.21
CA ILE A 181 -8.79 8.58 0.22
C ILE A 181 -8.88 9.30 -1.14
N VAL A 182 -8.98 10.63 -1.12
CA VAL A 182 -8.93 11.46 -2.33
C VAL A 182 -7.67 11.29 -3.18
N SER A 183 -6.56 10.80 -2.60
CA SER A 183 -5.31 10.53 -3.32
C SER A 183 -5.28 9.17 -4.03
N ILE A 184 -6.13 8.22 -3.61
CA ILE A 184 -6.31 6.90 -4.21
C ILE A 184 -7.15 7.02 -5.51
N GLY A 185 -8.12 7.93 -5.49
CA GLY A 185 -8.99 8.25 -6.62
C GLY A 185 -10.43 7.78 -6.41
N ARG A 186 -11.29 8.13 -7.38
CA ARG A 186 -12.72 7.83 -7.35
C ARG A 186 -13.03 6.57 -8.15
N HIS A 187 -12.98 5.42 -7.49
CA HIS A 187 -13.41 4.15 -8.07
C HIS A 187 -14.02 3.24 -7.00
N GLY A 188 -14.79 2.24 -7.42
CA GLY A 188 -15.57 1.39 -6.51
C GLY A 188 -14.77 0.43 -5.63
N GLY A 189 -13.45 0.32 -5.84
CA GLY A 189 -12.61 -0.68 -5.16
C GLY A 189 -12.74 -0.62 -3.63
N LEU A 190 -12.51 0.55 -3.05
CA LEU A 190 -12.67 0.79 -1.62
C LEU A 190 -14.14 0.70 -1.17
N ALA A 191 -15.07 1.31 -1.93
CA ALA A 191 -16.49 1.32 -1.58
C ALA A 191 -17.07 -0.09 -1.46
N PHE A 192 -16.71 -1.02 -2.35
CA PHE A 192 -17.13 -2.41 -2.26
C PHE A 192 -16.60 -3.11 -1.00
N LYS A 193 -15.37 -2.78 -0.55
CA LYS A 193 -14.78 -3.34 0.67
C LYS A 193 -15.47 -2.81 1.92
N VAL A 194 -15.84 -1.53 1.92
CA VAL A 194 -16.63 -0.90 2.99
C VAL A 194 -18.02 -1.55 3.08
N VAL A 195 -18.74 -1.69 1.96
CA VAL A 195 -20.07 -2.35 1.94
C VAL A 195 -19.97 -3.79 2.45
N ARG A 196 -19.01 -4.58 1.96
CA ARG A 196 -18.81 -5.96 2.44
C ARG A 196 -18.54 -6.02 3.94
N SER A 197 -17.63 -5.19 4.44
CA SER A 197 -17.30 -5.16 5.87
C SER A 197 -18.50 -4.76 6.72
N PHE A 198 -19.31 -3.82 6.25
CA PHE A 198 -20.57 -3.42 6.89
C PHE A 198 -21.57 -4.58 6.98
N LEU A 199 -21.81 -5.27 5.86
CA LEU A 199 -22.76 -6.40 5.79
C LEU A 199 -22.29 -7.59 6.64
N MET A 200 -20.99 -7.92 6.61
CA MET A 200 -20.40 -8.94 7.48
C MET A 200 -20.61 -8.61 8.96
N ASN A 201 -20.41 -7.34 9.35
CA ASN A 201 -20.64 -6.89 10.73
C ASN A 201 -22.12 -6.97 11.16
N ARG A 202 -23.05 -7.07 10.20
CA ARG A 202 -24.49 -7.34 10.43
C ARG A 202 -24.85 -8.82 10.33
N GLY A 203 -23.87 -9.71 10.22
CA GLY A 203 -24.07 -11.16 10.24
C GLY A 203 -24.35 -11.80 8.87
N LEU A 204 -24.17 -11.06 7.77
CA LEU A 204 -24.29 -11.69 6.45
C LEU A 204 -23.07 -12.57 6.15
N PRO A 205 -23.28 -13.81 5.65
CA PRO A 205 -22.19 -14.70 5.27
C PRO A 205 -21.61 -14.29 3.92
N ILE A 206 -20.57 -13.45 3.94
CA ILE A 206 -19.81 -13.02 2.76
C ILE A 206 -18.46 -13.73 2.79
N SER A 207 -18.07 -14.34 1.67
CA SER A 207 -16.81 -15.11 1.58
C SER A 207 -15.67 -14.30 0.96
N GLU A 208 -16.01 -13.19 0.30
CA GLU A 208 -15.06 -12.31 -0.35
C GLU A 208 -14.23 -11.52 0.66
N ARG A 209 -12.92 -11.45 0.37
CA ARG A 209 -11.93 -10.70 1.14
C ARG A 209 -12.28 -9.21 1.28
N THR A 210 -12.07 -8.67 2.47
CA THR A 210 -12.25 -7.24 2.79
C THR A 210 -10.93 -6.47 2.87
N GLU A 211 -9.80 -7.17 2.78
CA GLU A 211 -8.48 -6.54 2.63
C GLU A 211 -8.46 -5.65 1.39
N HIS A 212 -7.89 -4.46 1.56
CA HIS A 212 -7.80 -3.45 0.51
C HIS A 212 -6.34 -3.05 0.33
N GLU A 213 -5.88 -3.12 -0.92
CA GLU A 213 -4.62 -2.57 -1.38
C GLU A 213 -4.95 -1.57 -2.48
N ASP A 214 -4.23 -0.46 -2.50
CA ASP A 214 -4.33 0.46 -3.62
C ASP A 214 -3.09 1.34 -3.73
N ARG A 215 -3.09 2.19 -4.75
CA ARG A 215 -2.03 3.14 -5.01
C ARG A 215 -2.53 4.56 -4.99
N ILE A 216 -1.64 5.45 -4.60
CA ILE A 216 -1.78 6.88 -4.86
C ILE A 216 -0.98 7.25 -6.11
N ARG A 217 -1.49 8.26 -6.83
CA ARG A 217 -0.87 8.81 -8.06
C ARG A 217 -0.40 10.26 -7.89
N ARG A 218 -0.22 10.66 -6.64
CA ARG A 218 0.35 11.95 -6.24
C ARG A 218 1.42 11.67 -5.19
N PRO A 219 2.44 12.53 -5.08
CA PRO A 219 3.36 12.47 -3.95
C PRO A 219 2.59 12.45 -2.61
N LEU A 220 3.10 11.70 -1.64
CA LEU A 220 2.59 11.74 -0.28
C LEU A 220 3.38 12.79 0.49
N GLU A 221 2.68 13.76 1.08
CA GLU A 221 3.31 14.80 1.89
C GLU A 221 3.93 14.24 3.18
N ALA A 222 4.97 14.90 3.69
CA ALA A 222 5.67 14.46 4.90
C ALA A 222 4.74 14.39 6.13
N ASP A 223 3.76 15.30 6.23
CA ASP A 223 2.78 15.32 7.32
C ASP A 223 1.84 14.11 7.34
N CYS A 224 1.79 13.35 6.24
CA CYS A 224 1.03 12.12 6.14
C CYS A 224 1.87 10.90 6.55
N VAL A 225 3.20 11.02 6.61
CA VAL A 225 4.09 9.94 7.07
C VAL A 225 4.09 9.95 8.60
N ARG A 226 3.49 8.93 9.22
CA ARG A 226 3.42 8.81 10.68
C ARG A 226 4.78 8.41 11.24
N ARG A 227 5.42 7.44 10.60
CA ARG A 227 6.75 6.92 10.93
C ARG A 227 7.27 5.98 9.85
N VAL A 228 8.59 5.78 9.88
CA VAL A 228 9.27 4.70 9.16
C VAL A 228 9.77 3.71 10.20
N ILE A 229 9.28 2.47 10.14
CA ILE A 229 9.57 1.40 11.10
C ILE A 229 10.63 0.50 10.46
N ARG A 230 11.80 0.42 11.07
CA ARG A 230 12.94 -0.38 10.59
C ARG A 230 12.83 -1.83 11.04
N PHE A 231 13.47 -2.74 10.32
CA PHE A 231 13.56 -4.16 10.66
C PHE A 231 14.09 -4.44 12.08
N SER A 232 14.99 -3.60 12.60
CA SER A 232 15.54 -3.72 13.95
C SER A 232 14.52 -3.40 15.05
N GLU A 233 13.38 -2.79 14.72
CA GLU A 233 12.35 -2.41 15.67
C GLU A 233 11.34 -3.55 15.86
N ARG A 234 10.91 -3.74 17.11
CA ARG A 234 9.94 -4.78 17.47
C ARG A 234 8.64 -4.67 16.65
N ASP A 235 8.14 -3.44 16.50
CA ASP A 235 6.91 -3.16 15.74
C ASP A 235 6.97 -3.71 14.32
N PHE A 236 8.13 -3.72 13.67
CA PHE A 236 8.27 -4.30 12.33
C PHE A 236 7.92 -5.78 12.34
N SER A 237 8.49 -6.55 13.27
CA SER A 237 8.24 -7.98 13.39
C SER A 237 6.80 -8.29 13.80
N ASP A 238 6.21 -7.47 14.68
CA ASP A 238 4.84 -7.65 15.14
C ASP A 238 3.83 -7.39 13.99
N LEU A 239 4.03 -6.31 13.24
CA LEU A 239 3.17 -5.89 12.11
C LEU A 239 3.32 -6.79 10.87
N THR A 240 4.51 -7.29 10.57
CA THR A 240 4.76 -8.13 9.39
C THR A 240 4.62 -9.64 9.65
N GLY A 241 4.82 -10.08 10.89
CA GLY A 241 4.91 -11.49 11.22
C GLY A 241 6.15 -12.19 10.64
N CYS A 242 7.19 -11.44 10.26
CA CYS A 242 8.36 -11.98 9.55
C CYS A 242 9.19 -13.00 10.35
N THR A 243 9.01 -13.06 11.67
CA THR A 243 9.64 -14.04 12.54
C THR A 243 9.19 -15.48 12.28
N GLY A 244 8.01 -15.66 11.67
CA GLY A 244 7.46 -16.97 11.32
C GLY A 244 7.65 -17.37 9.85
N TRP A 245 8.44 -16.63 9.08
CA TRP A 245 8.63 -16.90 7.65
C TRP A 245 9.58 -18.06 7.39
N HIS A 246 9.41 -18.73 6.24
CA HIS A 246 10.25 -19.87 5.86
C HIS A 246 11.68 -19.43 5.58
N SER A 247 11.85 -18.29 4.92
CA SER A 247 13.15 -17.68 4.66
C SER A 247 13.30 -16.38 5.46
N PRO A 248 14.14 -16.37 6.51
CA PRO A 248 14.37 -15.20 7.34
C PRO A 248 14.81 -13.96 6.54
N LEU A 249 14.47 -12.79 7.06
CA LEU A 249 15.01 -11.51 6.59
C LEU A 249 16.40 -11.31 7.22
N CYS A 250 17.42 -11.95 6.67
CA CYS A 250 18.81 -11.79 7.08
C CYS A 250 19.66 -11.32 5.90
#